data_AF-A0A379WAR5-F1
#
_entry.id   AF-A0A379WAR5-F1
#
_cell.length_a   1.000
_cell.length_b   1.000
_cell.length_c   1.000
_cell.angle_alpha   90.00
_cell.angle_beta   90.00
_cell.angle_gamma   90.00
#
_symmetry.space_group_name_H-M   'P 1'
#
loop_
_entity.id
_entity.type
_entity.pdbx_description
1 polymer ?
#
loop_
_entity_poly.entity_id
_entity_poly.type
_entity_poly.pdbx_seq_one_letter_code
_entity_poly.pdbx_strand_id
1 'polypeptide(L)'
;MRGYDTGPGNMLMDAWIWRQCAQPYDKDAAWAKEGQVILPLLQKMLRDPYFAASAPKSTGREYFNYGWLERHLRLSLAQTRAMYRPRWRS
;
A
#
# COMPACT_ATOMS: atom_id res chain seq x y z
N MET A 1 15.11 -25.05 6.04
CA MET A 1 14.80 -23.65 5.67
C MET A 1 13.33 -23.55 5.35
N ARG A 2 12.58 -22.67 6.02
CA ARG A 2 11.16 -22.40 5.74
C ARG A 2 11.05 -20.95 5.29
N GLY A 3 11.16 -20.70 4.00
CA GLY A 3 10.80 -19.41 3.40
C GLY A 3 9.33 -19.46 3.07
N TYR A 4 8.49 -18.77 3.85
CA TYR A 4 7.09 -18.56 3.52
C TYR A 4 6.95 -17.10 3.10
N ASP A 5 6.37 -16.86 1.92
CA ASP A 5 5.93 -15.53 1.50
C ASP A 5 4.83 -15.05 2.45
N THR A 6 5.15 -14.09 3.30
CA THR A 6 4.22 -13.50 4.28
C THR A 6 3.34 -12.39 3.69
N GLY A 7 3.51 -12.05 2.40
CA GLY A 7 2.74 -11.03 1.69
C GLY A 7 3.34 -10.68 0.32
N PRO A 8 2.77 -9.72 -0.43
CA PRO A 8 3.34 -9.26 -1.70
C PRO A 8 4.70 -8.59 -1.45
N GLY A 9 5.80 -9.34 -1.54
CA GLY A 9 7.15 -8.90 -1.14
C GLY A 9 7.55 -7.53 -1.71
N ASN A 10 7.74 -7.43 -3.02
CA ASN A 10 8.13 -6.17 -3.68
C ASN A 10 7.11 -5.63 -4.69
N MET A 11 6.10 -6.43 -5.00
CA MET A 11 5.14 -6.20 -6.09
C MET A 11 4.43 -4.85 -6.06
N LEU A 12 3.99 -4.40 -4.88
CA LEU A 12 3.32 -3.12 -4.72
C LEU A 12 4.30 -1.94 -4.83
N MET A 13 5.52 -2.12 -4.35
CA MET A 13 6.58 -1.11 -4.46
C MET A 13 7.03 -0.94 -5.91
N ASP A 14 7.25 -2.05 -6.62
CA ASP A 14 7.61 -2.05 -8.04
C ASP A 14 6.50 -1.42 -8.89
N ALA A 15 5.24 -1.79 -8.64
CA ALA A 15 4.10 -1.20 -9.34
C ALA A 15 3.96 0.30 -9.06
N TRP A 16 4.32 0.76 -7.87
CA TRP A 16 4.25 2.17 -7.49
C TRP A 16 5.38 2.99 -8.13
N ILE A 17 6.63 2.54 -8.02
CA ILE A 17 7.77 3.28 -8.60
C ILE A 17 7.75 3.27 -10.13
N TRP A 18 7.27 2.20 -10.76
CA TRP A 18 7.06 2.17 -12.20
C TRP A 18 6.06 3.24 -12.65
N ARG A 19 4.98 3.44 -11.87
CA ARG A 19 3.96 4.45 -12.19
C ARG A 19 4.41 5.88 -11.91
N GLN A 20 5.14 6.10 -10.82
CA GLN A 20 5.51 7.46 -10.38
C GLN A 20 6.82 7.95 -10.99
N CYS A 21 7.78 7.06 -11.22
CA CYS A 21 9.13 7.40 -11.63
C CYS A 21 9.58 6.72 -12.92
N ALA A 22 8.73 5.90 -13.54
CA ALA A 22 9.07 5.08 -14.72
C ALA A 22 10.29 4.16 -14.52
N GLN A 23 10.59 3.81 -13.26
CA GLN A 23 11.68 2.89 -12.90
C GLN A 23 11.14 1.47 -12.70
N PRO A 24 11.91 0.43 -13.03
CA PRO A 24 11.44 -0.95 -12.90
C PRO A 24 11.29 -1.41 -11.44
N TYR A 25 12.08 -0.85 -10.51
CA TYR A 25 12.05 -1.15 -9.07
C TYR A 25 12.78 -0.07 -8.26
N ASP A 26 12.54 -0.02 -6.95
CA ASP A 26 13.23 0.90 -6.03
C ASP A 26 14.56 0.28 -5.55
N LYS A 27 15.65 0.68 -6.18
CA LYS A 27 16.97 0.16 -5.84
C LYS A 27 17.37 0.58 -4.43
N ASP A 28 17.69 -0.41 -3.59
CA ASP A 28 18.11 -0.22 -2.20
C ASP A 28 17.12 0.56 -1.32
N ALA A 29 15.84 0.59 -1.72
CA ALA A 29 14.79 1.39 -1.12
C ALA A 29 15.13 2.89 -1.04
N ALA A 30 15.94 3.40 -1.99
CA ALA A 30 16.41 4.78 -1.97
C ALA A 30 15.25 5.76 -1.99
N TRP A 31 14.25 5.52 -2.83
CA TRP A 31 13.09 6.40 -2.95
C TRP A 31 12.14 6.25 -1.76
N ALA A 32 11.90 5.03 -1.29
CA ALA A 32 11.08 4.80 -0.09
C ALA A 32 11.67 5.45 1.18
N LYS A 33 13.00 5.49 1.31
CA LYS A 33 13.72 6.11 2.44
C LYS A 33 13.58 7.64 2.50
N GLU A 34 13.35 8.29 1.36
CA GLU A 34 13.08 9.73 1.31
C GLU A 34 11.65 10.07 1.76
N GLY A 35 10.75 9.09 1.75
CA GLY A 35 9.35 9.24 2.13
C GLY A 35 9.10 9.15 3.64
N GLN A 36 7.86 9.42 4.02
CA GLN A 36 7.36 9.17 5.38
C GLN A 36 6.20 8.18 5.32
N VAL A 37 6.14 7.28 6.31
CA VAL A 37 5.05 6.32 6.41
C VAL A 37 3.75 7.04 6.78
N ILE A 38 2.74 6.92 5.91
CA ILE A 38 1.38 7.40 6.20
C ILE A 38 0.68 6.34 7.06
N LEU A 39 0.82 6.43 8.38
CA LEU A 39 0.28 5.44 9.33
C LEU A 39 -1.21 5.12 9.12
N PRO A 40 -2.12 6.09 8.88
CA PRO A 40 -3.53 5.78 8.63
C PRO A 40 -3.76 4.94 7.37
N LEU A 41 -3.00 5.20 6.30
CA LEU A 41 -3.07 4.43 5.06
C LEU A 41 -2.52 3.01 5.28
N LEU A 42 -1.39 2.89 5.97
CA LEU A 42 -0.79 1.60 6.31
C LEU A 42 -1.75 0.73 7.13
N GLN A 43 -2.33 1.28 8.20
CA GLN A 43 -3.30 0.56 9.04
C GLN A 43 -4.51 0.09 8.23
N LYS A 44 -4.97 0.88 7.27
CA LYS A 44 -6.08 0.51 6.40
C LYS A 44 -5.71 -0.64 5.48
N MET A 45 -4.54 -0.57 4.85
CA MET A 45 -4.03 -1.64 3.99
C MET A 45 -3.86 -2.96 4.75
N LEU A 46 -3.37 -2.90 6.00
CA LEU A 46 -3.21 -4.08 6.87
C LEU A 46 -4.54 -4.71 7.33
N ARG A 47 -5.68 -4.01 7.17
CA ARG A 47 -7.01 -4.56 7.47
C ARG A 47 -7.59 -5.40 6.33
N ASP A 48 -6.89 -5.52 5.21
CA ASP A 48 -7.33 -6.38 4.12
C ASP A 48 -7.46 -7.85 4.61
N PRO A 49 -8.57 -8.56 4.30
CA PRO A 49 -8.80 -9.93 4.75
C PRO A 49 -7.67 -10.91 4.43
N TYR A 50 -6.89 -10.65 3.38
CA TYR A 50 -5.73 -11.45 3.04
C TYR A 50 -4.74 -11.55 4.21
N PHE A 51 -4.51 -10.46 4.95
CA PHE A 51 -3.56 -10.46 6.07
C PHE A 51 -4.07 -11.26 7.27
N ALA A 52 -5.39 -11.33 7.47
CA ALA A 52 -6.02 -12.11 8.54
C ALA A 52 -6.17 -13.61 8.21
N ALA A 53 -6.05 -14.02 6.95
CA ALA A 53 -6.23 -15.41 6.53
C ALA A 53 -5.13 -16.35 7.07
N SER A 54 -5.51 -17.58 7.46
CA SER A 54 -4.61 -18.64 7.91
C SER A 54 -3.86 -19.31 6.75
N ALA A 55 -2.73 -19.96 7.02
CA ALA A 55 -1.96 -20.72 6.03
C ALA A 55 -2.66 -22.05 5.66
N PRO A 56 -2.40 -22.63 4.47
CA PRO A 56 -1.56 -22.10 3.40
C PRO A 56 -2.33 -21.07 2.55
N LYS A 57 -1.75 -19.88 2.40
CA LYS A 57 -2.23 -18.84 1.50
C LYS A 57 -1.12 -18.50 0.52
N SER A 58 -1.47 -18.37 -0.74
CA SER A 58 -0.60 -17.87 -1.80
C SER A 58 -1.31 -16.72 -2.48
N THR A 59 -0.55 -15.76 -2.95
CA THR A 59 -1.06 -14.61 -3.70
C THR A 59 -0.04 -14.23 -4.74
N GLY A 60 -0.53 -13.73 -5.87
CA GLY A 60 0.29 -13.15 -6.91
C GLY A 60 -0.23 -11.79 -7.36
N ARG A 61 0.10 -11.46 -8.61
CA ARG A 61 -0.22 -10.17 -9.26
C ARG A 61 -1.73 -9.97 -9.44
N GLU A 62 -2.50 -11.05 -9.40
CA GLU A 62 -3.96 -11.03 -9.54
C GLU A 62 -4.65 -10.34 -8.36
N TYR A 63 -4.09 -10.43 -7.15
CA TYR A 63 -4.66 -9.83 -5.95
C TYR A 63 -3.95 -8.51 -5.59
N PHE A 64 -2.62 -8.56 -5.39
CA PHE A 64 -1.82 -7.40 -5.03
C PHE A 64 -1.24 -6.72 -6.27
N ASN A 65 -2.06 -5.87 -6.88
CA ASN A 65 -1.69 -5.04 -8.03
C ASN A 65 -1.92 -3.55 -7.77
N TYR A 66 -1.56 -2.74 -8.76
CA TYR A 66 -1.78 -1.30 -8.74
C TYR A 66 -3.25 -0.92 -8.51
N GLY A 67 -4.21 -1.68 -9.05
CA GLY A 67 -5.64 -1.42 -8.81
C GLY A 67 -6.02 -1.60 -7.34
N TRP A 68 -5.44 -2.60 -6.65
CA TRP A 68 -5.61 -2.76 -5.21
C TRP A 68 -5.03 -1.58 -4.43
N LEU A 69 -3.85 -1.08 -4.81
CA LEU A 69 -3.22 0.09 -4.20
C LEU A 69 -4.06 1.36 -4.42
N GLU A 70 -4.54 1.59 -5.64
CA GLU A 70 -5.34 2.76 -6.01
C GLU A 70 -6.64 2.86 -5.19
N ARG A 71 -7.31 1.72 -4.93
CA ARG A 71 -8.51 1.69 -4.06
C ARG A 71 -8.20 2.23 -2.66
N HIS A 72 -7.08 1.84 -2.08
CA HIS A 72 -6.67 2.29 -0.74
C HIS A 72 -6.28 3.78 -0.75
N LEU A 73 -5.55 4.22 -1.77
CA LEU A 73 -5.13 5.61 -1.93
C LEU A 73 -6.32 6.57 -2.11
N ARG A 74 -7.27 6.24 -2.99
CA ARG A 74 -8.48 7.05 -3.21
C ARG A 74 -9.28 7.24 -1.93
N LEU A 75 -9.49 6.15 -1.18
CA LEU A 75 -10.25 6.20 0.05
C LEU A 75 -9.51 6.95 1.17
N SER A 76 -8.17 7.00 1.14
CA SER A 76 -7.38 7.79 2.11
C SER A 76 -7.43 9.28 1.78
N LEU A 77 -7.32 9.68 0.51
CA LEU A 77 -7.39 11.09 0.10
C LEU A 77 -8.77 11.72 0.42
N ALA A 78 -9.84 10.94 0.31
CA ALA A 78 -11.18 11.35 0.74
C ALA A 78 -11.26 11.59 2.26
N GLN A 79 -10.58 10.76 3.05
CA GLN A 79 -10.52 10.87 4.52
C GLN A 79 -9.66 12.05 4.97
N THR A 80 -8.51 12.31 4.33
CA THR A 80 -7.68 13.48 4.63
C THR A 80 -8.43 14.79 4.35
N ARG A 81 -9.19 14.87 3.24
CA ARG A 81 -10.03 16.03 2.93
C ARG A 81 -11.20 16.23 3.90
N ALA A 82 -11.78 15.15 4.43
CA ALA A 82 -12.83 15.23 5.44
C ALA A 82 -12.27 15.61 6.82
N MET A 83 -11.07 15.15 7.17
CA MET A 83 -10.37 15.46 8.43
C MET A 83 -9.89 16.92 8.49
N TYR A 84 -9.51 17.51 7.36
CA TYR A 84 -9.11 18.92 7.23
C TYR A 84 -10.25 19.86 6.80
N ARG A 85 -11.52 19.55 7.11
CA ARG A 85 -12.57 20.57 7.06
C ARG A 85 -12.48 21.44 8.32
N PRO A 86 -12.18 22.75 8.22
CA PRO A 86 -12.27 23.64 9.36
C PRO A 86 -13.71 23.61 9.88
N ARG A 87 -13.89 23.20 11.14
CA ARG A 87 -15.18 23.26 11.82
C ARG A 87 -15.43 24.71 12.27
N TRP A 88 -15.63 25.62 11.30
CA TRP A 88 -16.11 26.98 11.57
C TRP A 88 -17.21 27.31 10.57
N ARG A 89 -18.44 26.98 10.98
CA ARG A 89 -19.72 27.59 10.57
C ARG A 89 -20.80 27.01 11.48
N SER A 90 -20.98 27.67 12.60
CA SER A 90 -22.22 27.74 13.38
C SER A 90 -22.41 29.21 13.70
#